data_AF-G5JZB2-F1
#
_entry.id   AF-G5JZB2-F1
#
_cell.length_a   1.000
_cell.length_b   1.000
_cell.length_c   1.000
_cell.angle_alpha   90.00
_cell.angle_beta   90.00
_cell.angle_gamma   90.00
#
_symmetry.space_group_name_H-M   'P 1'
#
loop_
_entity.id
_entity.type
_entity.pdbx_description
1 polymer ?
#
loop_
_entity_poly.entity_id
_entity_poly.type
_entity_poly.pdbx_seq_one_letter_code
_entity_poly.pdbx_strand_id
1 'polypeptide(L)'
;MRNWKVTGKYPQYNGAGAVASTHVIIAAEDGAVIPQLIKQDLTSTNDTEIIKAALEEFEKSEYVEIAMGEAVQKVDDLEKVSQEAAKTAKTAQAAAGLAKVSAERTQKMINLQTIHVLTSGGRVEPDIYKGMLELIEPVKKGEYQAYDVFTVVDDKHEDQAGEGNLVFVHVNEPFTYEAQTLEELESEEKVTIIKYADLVKED
;
A
#
# COMPACT_ATOMS: atom_id res chain seq x y z
N MET A 1 5.96 -2.06 25.53
CA MET A 1 5.36 -0.96 24.75
C MET A 1 5.70 0.35 25.41
N ARG A 2 6.06 1.38 24.62
CA ARG A 2 6.17 2.74 25.15
C ARG A 2 4.82 3.19 25.72
N ASN A 3 4.84 4.00 26.77
CA ASN A 3 3.64 4.59 27.34
C ASN A 3 3.33 5.89 26.58
N TRP A 4 2.41 5.81 25.63
CA TRP A 4 2.01 6.93 24.79
C TRP A 4 0.92 7.76 25.46
N LYS A 5 0.94 9.08 25.23
CA LYS A 5 -0.09 10.02 25.65
C LYS A 5 -0.48 10.91 24.47
N VAL A 6 -1.77 11.20 24.33
CA VAL A 6 -2.24 12.19 23.36
C VAL A 6 -1.85 13.59 23.87
N THR A 7 -1.03 14.29 23.12
CA THR A 7 -0.57 15.65 23.44
C THR A 7 -1.10 16.70 22.47
N GLY A 8 -1.70 16.28 21.36
CA GLY A 8 -2.38 17.15 20.40
C GLY A 8 -3.56 16.46 19.74
N LYS A 9 -4.64 17.20 19.54
CA LYS A 9 -5.86 16.74 18.85
C LYS A 9 -6.52 17.92 18.16
N TYR A 10 -6.40 17.98 16.84
CA TYR A 10 -6.79 19.13 16.04
C TYR A 10 -7.67 18.70 14.85
N PRO A 11 -8.99 18.95 14.87
CA PRO A 11 -9.87 18.64 13.75
C PRO A 11 -9.53 19.49 12.53
N GLN A 12 -9.62 18.88 11.35
CA GLN A 12 -9.48 19.51 10.05
C GLN A 12 -10.82 19.47 9.32
N TYR A 13 -11.28 20.64 8.86
CA TYR A 13 -12.60 20.81 8.27
C TYR A 13 -12.54 20.78 6.74
N ASN A 14 -13.53 20.18 6.09
CA ASN A 14 -13.72 20.24 4.64
C ASN A 14 -14.42 21.53 4.19
N GLY A 15 -14.65 21.67 2.87
CA GLY A 15 -15.34 22.84 2.30
C GLY A 15 -16.78 23.04 2.81
N ALA A 16 -17.41 21.98 3.33
CA ALA A 16 -18.75 22.00 3.93
C ALA A 16 -18.75 22.32 5.44
N GLY A 17 -17.59 22.48 6.07
CA GLY A 17 -17.46 22.76 7.50
C GLY A 17 -17.64 21.53 8.41
N ALA A 18 -17.64 20.32 7.85
CA ALA A 18 -17.61 19.07 8.60
C ALA A 18 -16.15 18.64 8.87
N VAL A 19 -15.90 17.91 9.96
CA VAL A 19 -14.57 17.37 10.27
C VAL A 19 -14.29 16.20 9.34
N ALA A 20 -13.32 16.35 8.44
CA ALA A 20 -12.93 15.32 7.47
C ALA A 20 -11.70 14.51 7.93
N SER A 21 -10.86 15.09 8.78
CA SER A 21 -9.70 14.40 9.36
C SER A 21 -9.33 15.01 10.71
N THR A 22 -8.53 14.29 11.49
CA THR A 22 -8.01 14.77 12.78
C THR A 22 -6.50 14.66 12.79
N HIS A 23 -5.82 15.78 13.03
CA HIS A 23 -4.39 15.79 13.28
C HIS A 23 -4.13 15.49 14.75
N VAL A 24 -3.48 14.37 15.02
CA VAL A 24 -3.20 13.84 16.35
C VAL A 24 -1.71 13.89 16.60
N ILE A 25 -1.31 14.23 17.82
CA ILE A 25 0.08 14.12 18.26
C ILE A 25 0.10 13.21 19.48
N ILE A 26 0.86 12.12 19.41
CA ILE A 26 1.17 11.27 20.56
C ILE A 26 2.62 11.46 20.98
N ALA A 27 2.87 11.45 22.28
CA ALA A 27 4.22 11.55 22.84
C ALA A 27 4.45 10.50 23.93
N ALA A 28 5.68 10.02 24.04
CA ALA A 28 6.14 9.12 25.09
C ALA A 28 7.11 9.84 26.05
N GLU A 29 7.29 9.27 27.24
CA GLU A 29 8.12 9.88 28.30
C GLU A 29 9.61 9.91 27.97
N ASP A 30 10.07 9.12 26.99
CA ASP A 30 11.43 9.12 26.48
C ASP A 30 11.70 10.24 25.45
N GLY A 31 10.71 11.09 25.19
CA GLY A 31 10.80 12.22 24.26
C GLY A 31 10.41 11.89 22.82
N ALA A 32 10.00 10.65 22.52
CA ALA A 32 9.46 10.32 21.20
C ALA A 32 8.13 11.04 20.96
N VAL A 33 7.95 11.61 19.76
CA VAL A 33 6.73 12.32 19.34
C VAL A 33 6.34 11.84 17.95
N ILE A 34 5.10 11.44 17.78
CA ILE A 34 4.53 11.00 16.49
C ILE A 34 3.33 11.90 16.17
N PRO A 35 3.46 12.82 15.20
CA PRO A 35 2.33 13.53 14.62
C PRO A 35 1.72 12.71 13.48
N GLN A 36 0.40 12.54 13.47
CA GLN A 36 -0.31 11.89 12.37
C GLN A 36 -1.58 12.61 11.95
N LEU A 37 -1.86 12.59 10.65
CA LEU A 37 -3.12 13.05 10.09
C LEU A 37 -3.98 11.83 9.75
N ILE A 38 -5.04 11.60 10.53
CA ILE A 38 -5.92 10.45 10.34
C ILE A 38 -7.20 10.93 9.66
N LYS A 39 -7.58 10.30 8.53
CA LYS A 39 -8.80 10.62 7.74
C LYS A 39 -10.09 10.14 8.43
N GLN A 40 -10.27 10.55 9.69
CA GLN A 40 -11.41 10.22 10.52
C GLN A 40 -11.66 11.37 11.51
N ASP A 41 -12.93 11.62 11.85
CA ASP A 41 -13.28 12.46 12.99
C ASP A 41 -13.01 11.70 14.29
N LEU A 42 -11.97 12.13 15.02
CA LEU A 42 -11.55 11.56 16.31
C LEU A 42 -11.85 12.52 17.47
N THR A 43 -12.63 13.57 17.25
CA THR A 43 -12.87 14.62 18.25
C THR A 43 -13.53 14.07 19.52
N SER A 44 -14.43 13.10 19.36
CA SER A 44 -15.18 12.43 20.43
C SER A 44 -14.59 11.08 20.88
N THR A 45 -13.46 10.68 20.28
CA THR A 45 -12.79 9.40 20.55
C THR A 45 -11.93 9.48 21.83
N ASN A 46 -11.81 8.37 22.54
CA ASN A 46 -10.98 8.29 23.75
C ASN A 46 -9.49 8.15 23.41
N ASP A 47 -8.62 8.54 24.35
CA ASP A 47 -7.17 8.57 24.13
C ASP A 47 -6.57 7.20 23.75
N THR A 48 -7.11 6.10 24.28
CA THR A 48 -6.62 4.75 23.95
C THR A 48 -6.84 4.40 22.49
N GLU A 49 -8.04 4.67 21.97
CA GLU A 49 -8.37 4.46 20.55
C GLU A 49 -7.61 5.43 19.64
N ILE A 50 -7.44 6.69 20.06
CA ILE A 50 -6.66 7.68 19.32
C ILE A 50 -5.19 7.25 19.20
N ILE A 51 -4.59 6.77 20.29
CA ILE A 51 -3.22 6.26 20.29
C ILE A 51 -3.10 5.05 19.35
N LYS A 52 -4.08 4.14 19.38
CA LYS A 52 -4.08 2.98 18.47
C LYS A 52 -4.12 3.44 17.02
N ALA A 53 -5.06 4.30 16.66
CA ALA A 53 -5.21 4.83 15.31
C ALA A 53 -3.96 5.61 14.83
N ALA A 54 -3.33 6.39 15.71
CA ALA A 54 -2.11 7.12 15.40
C ALA A 54 -0.91 6.21 15.17
N LEU A 55 -0.78 5.12 15.93
CA LEU A 55 0.27 4.13 15.73
C LEU A 55 0.03 3.30 14.46
N GLU A 56 -1.21 2.89 14.18
CA GLU A 56 -1.57 2.20 12.94
C GLU A 56 -1.32 3.09 11.71
N GLU A 57 -1.68 4.37 11.76
CA GLU A 57 -1.40 5.31 10.66
C GLU A 57 0.10 5.54 10.49
N PHE A 58 0.85 5.66 11.59
CA PHE A 58 2.31 5.80 11.56
C PHE A 58 3.00 4.55 11.03
N GLU A 59 2.54 3.38 11.42
CA GLU A 59 3.01 2.12 10.87
C GLU A 59 2.74 2.04 9.38
N LYS A 60 1.53 2.37 8.91
CA LYS A 60 1.21 2.44 7.47
C LYS A 60 2.12 3.41 6.72
N SER A 61 2.36 4.62 7.25
CA SER A 61 3.18 5.62 6.57
C SER A 61 4.65 5.22 6.50
N GLU A 62 5.23 4.79 7.62
CA GLU A 62 6.63 4.36 7.69
C GLU A 62 6.85 3.06 6.91
N TYR A 63 5.87 2.15 6.95
CA TYR A 63 5.89 0.92 6.18
C TYR A 63 5.94 1.21 4.68
N VAL A 64 5.16 2.16 4.16
CA VAL A 64 5.22 2.55 2.75
C VAL A 64 6.62 3.08 2.38
N GLU A 65 7.23 3.92 3.21
CA GLU A 65 8.56 4.47 2.91
C GLU A 65 9.66 3.38 2.94
N ILE A 66 9.64 2.50 3.95
CA ILE A 66 10.58 1.39 4.08
C ILE A 66 10.36 0.36 2.96
N ALA A 67 9.11 -0.01 2.70
CA ALA A 67 8.70 -0.92 1.64
C ALA A 67 9.22 -0.47 0.27
N MET A 68 9.04 0.81 -0.05
CA MET A 68 9.53 1.37 -1.29
C MET A 68 11.06 1.30 -1.36
N GLY A 69 11.78 1.59 -0.27
CA GLY A 69 13.23 1.47 -0.21
C GLY A 69 13.74 0.04 -0.45
N GLU A 70 13.16 -0.95 0.23
CA GLU A 70 13.55 -2.36 0.09
C GLU A 70 13.18 -2.94 -1.28
N ALA A 71 12.03 -2.55 -1.83
CA ALA A 71 11.64 -2.97 -3.17
C ALA A 71 12.53 -2.33 -4.25
N VAL A 72 12.96 -1.07 -4.09
CA VAL A 72 13.97 -0.45 -4.97
C VAL A 72 15.29 -1.23 -4.89
N GLN A 73 15.75 -1.60 -3.70
CA GLN A 73 16.95 -2.42 -3.54
C GLN A 73 16.82 -3.79 -4.23
N LYS A 74 15.66 -4.44 -4.14
CA LYS A 74 15.39 -5.70 -4.87
C LYS A 74 15.43 -5.51 -6.40
N VAL A 75 14.97 -4.38 -6.92
CA VAL A 75 15.05 -4.05 -8.36
C VAL A 75 16.52 -3.86 -8.78
N ASP A 76 17.33 -3.19 -7.96
CA ASP A 76 18.77 -3.01 -8.20
C ASP A 76 19.53 -4.34 -8.17
N ASP A 77 19.18 -5.24 -7.26
CA ASP A 77 19.82 -6.56 -7.20
C ASP A 77 19.43 -7.43 -8.40
N LEU A 78 18.17 -7.38 -8.85
CA LEU A 78 17.75 -8.00 -10.12
C LEU A 78 18.46 -7.39 -11.32
N GLU A 79 18.76 -6.09 -11.32
CA GLU A 79 19.56 -5.46 -12.35
C GLU A 79 20.97 -6.05 -12.43
N LYS A 80 21.65 -6.17 -11.29
CA LYS A 80 23.00 -6.78 -11.24
C LYS A 80 22.98 -8.20 -11.78
N VAL A 81 22.01 -9.01 -11.34
CA VAL A 81 21.83 -10.39 -11.82
C VAL A 81 21.57 -10.40 -13.33
N SER A 82 20.71 -9.52 -13.84
CA SER A 82 20.42 -9.40 -15.27
C SER A 82 21.68 -9.02 -16.07
N GLN A 83 22.50 -8.09 -15.58
CA GLN A 83 23.73 -7.67 -16.25
C GLN A 83 24.78 -8.79 -16.25
N GLU A 84 24.90 -9.56 -15.17
CA GLU A 84 25.80 -10.72 -15.09
C GLU A 84 25.33 -11.88 -15.99
N ALA A 85 24.02 -12.16 -16.01
CA ALA A 85 23.41 -13.16 -16.88
C ALA A 85 23.58 -12.79 -18.37
N ALA A 86 23.41 -11.50 -18.72
CA ALA A 86 23.61 -11.02 -20.10
C ALA A 86 25.05 -11.22 -20.60
N LYS A 87 26.06 -11.08 -19.73
CA LYS A 87 27.48 -11.30 -20.08
C LYS A 87 27.80 -12.78 -20.35
N THR A 88 27.02 -13.70 -19.81
CA THR A 88 27.27 -15.15 -19.85
C THR A 88 26.31 -15.93 -20.76
N ALA A 89 25.24 -15.28 -21.24
CA ALA A 89 24.21 -15.90 -22.07
C ALA A 89 24.70 -16.24 -23.49
N LYS A 90 25.29 -17.44 -23.64
CA LYS A 90 25.73 -18.01 -24.94
C LYS A 90 24.81 -19.12 -25.47
N THR A 91 23.80 -19.52 -24.71
CA THR A 91 22.87 -20.61 -25.05
C THR A 91 21.41 -20.13 -25.00
N ALA A 92 20.52 -20.81 -25.72
CA ALA A 92 19.08 -20.50 -25.72
C ALA A 92 18.46 -20.59 -24.32
N GLN A 93 18.92 -21.53 -23.48
CA GLN A 93 18.46 -21.66 -22.09
C GLN A 93 18.90 -20.47 -21.23
N ALA A 94 20.12 -19.96 -21.43
CA ALA A 94 20.59 -18.77 -20.72
C ALA A 94 19.85 -17.50 -21.17
N ALA A 95 19.52 -17.38 -22.47
CA ALA A 95 18.69 -16.29 -22.98
C ALA A 95 17.26 -16.33 -22.41
N ALA A 96 16.66 -17.51 -22.27
CA ALA A 96 15.35 -17.68 -21.63
C ALA A 96 15.39 -17.31 -20.13
N GLY A 97 16.45 -17.70 -19.42
CA GLY A 97 16.67 -17.29 -18.02
C GLY A 97 16.80 -15.77 -17.86
N LEU A 98 17.52 -15.11 -18.76
CA LEU A 98 17.65 -13.65 -18.79
C LEU A 98 16.29 -12.97 -19.02
N ALA A 99 15.50 -13.48 -19.98
CA ALA A 99 14.17 -12.94 -20.25
C ALA A 99 13.26 -13.04 -19.02
N LYS A 100 13.33 -14.16 -18.27
CA LYS A 100 12.59 -14.34 -17.03
C LYS A 100 13.00 -13.33 -15.95
N VAL A 101 14.31 -13.18 -15.69
CA VAL A 101 14.82 -12.22 -14.70
C VAL A 101 14.46 -10.79 -15.09
N SER A 102 14.55 -10.45 -16.38
CA SER A 102 14.14 -9.14 -16.89
C SER A 102 12.64 -8.90 -16.70
N ALA A 103 11.79 -9.90 -16.97
CA ALA A 103 10.35 -9.79 -16.76
C ALA A 103 10.00 -9.61 -15.27
N GLU A 104 10.64 -10.38 -14.38
CA GLU A 104 10.48 -10.24 -12.92
C GLU A 104 10.89 -8.83 -12.43
N ARG A 105 11.98 -8.28 -12.99
CA ARG A 105 12.41 -6.91 -12.69
C ARG A 105 11.38 -5.88 -13.15
N THR A 106 10.91 -5.99 -14.39
CA THR A 106 9.88 -5.08 -14.94
C THR A 106 8.61 -5.14 -14.10
N GLN A 107 8.16 -6.33 -13.70
CA GLN A 107 6.98 -6.48 -12.85
C GLN A 107 7.17 -5.80 -11.49
N LYS A 108 8.31 -5.98 -10.83
CA LYS A 108 8.59 -5.29 -9.56
C LYS A 108 8.60 -3.77 -9.69
N MET A 109 9.12 -3.24 -10.81
CA MET A 109 9.12 -1.80 -11.07
C MET A 109 7.68 -1.27 -11.25
N ILE A 110 6.82 -1.99 -11.97
CA ILE A 110 5.39 -1.65 -12.10
C ILE A 110 4.71 -1.63 -10.74
N ASN A 111 4.96 -2.65 -9.91
CA ASN A 111 4.40 -2.75 -8.56
C ASN A 111 4.80 -1.54 -7.69
N LEU A 112 6.09 -1.19 -7.69
CA LEU A 112 6.62 -0.02 -6.98
C LEU A 112 6.02 1.30 -7.44
N GLN A 113 5.93 1.51 -8.75
CA GLN A 113 5.32 2.70 -9.31
C GLN A 113 3.85 2.79 -8.92
N THR A 114 3.14 1.66 -8.92
CA THR A 114 1.74 1.61 -8.50
C THR A 114 1.59 1.97 -7.02
N ILE A 115 2.38 1.36 -6.13
CA ILE A 115 2.41 1.73 -4.70
C ILE A 115 2.62 3.24 -4.57
N HIS A 116 3.65 3.78 -5.21
CA HIS A 116 3.97 5.21 -5.13
C HIS A 116 2.80 6.09 -5.58
N VAL A 117 2.21 5.80 -6.74
CA VAL A 117 1.09 6.61 -7.27
C VAL A 117 -0.11 6.54 -6.32
N LEU A 118 -0.47 5.34 -5.86
CA LEU A 118 -1.65 5.13 -5.00
C LEU A 118 -1.48 5.70 -3.59
N THR A 119 -0.25 5.79 -3.06
CA THR A 119 0.01 6.28 -1.70
C THR A 119 0.52 7.73 -1.64
N SER A 120 0.94 8.33 -2.76
CA SER A 120 1.48 9.70 -2.82
C SER A 120 0.48 10.83 -2.48
N GLY A 121 -0.80 10.51 -2.22
CA GLY A 121 -1.83 11.47 -1.85
C GLY A 121 -2.31 12.38 -2.99
N GLY A 122 -1.83 12.15 -4.22
CA GLY A 122 -2.33 12.76 -5.44
C GLY A 122 -3.70 12.22 -5.85
N ARG A 123 -4.47 13.00 -6.63
CA ARG A 123 -5.67 12.47 -7.29
C ARG A 123 -5.22 11.52 -8.42
N VAL A 124 -5.86 10.35 -8.50
CA VAL A 124 -5.61 9.35 -9.54
C VAL A 124 -6.82 9.32 -10.48
N GLU A 125 -6.60 9.49 -11.77
CA GLU A 125 -7.67 9.38 -12.77
C GLU A 125 -8.19 7.93 -12.85
N PRO A 126 -9.49 7.69 -13.08
CA PRO A 126 -10.09 6.35 -13.04
C PRO A 126 -9.43 5.37 -14.01
N ASP A 127 -9.16 5.82 -15.23
CA ASP A 127 -8.52 5.04 -16.29
C ASP A 127 -7.04 4.71 -15.97
N ILE A 128 -6.34 5.63 -15.31
CA ILE A 128 -4.98 5.40 -14.79
C ILE A 128 -5.02 4.36 -13.66
N TYR A 129 -5.95 4.46 -12.71
CA TYR A 129 -6.14 3.46 -11.66
C TYR A 129 -6.35 2.07 -12.27
N LYS A 130 -7.34 1.96 -13.16
CA LYS A 130 -7.65 0.72 -13.87
C LYS A 130 -6.44 0.13 -14.59
N GLY A 131 -5.77 0.96 -15.41
CA GLY A 131 -4.64 0.53 -16.21
C GLY A 131 -3.45 0.04 -15.37
N MET A 132 -3.18 0.67 -14.22
CA MET A 132 -2.13 0.18 -13.31
C MET A 132 -2.48 -1.19 -12.72
N LEU A 133 -3.72 -1.37 -12.27
CA LEU A 133 -4.15 -2.62 -11.64
C LEU A 133 -4.20 -3.78 -12.65
N GLU A 134 -4.55 -3.52 -13.92
CA GLU A 134 -4.50 -4.53 -14.99
C GLU A 134 -3.08 -5.05 -15.29
N LEU A 135 -2.04 -4.30 -14.91
CA LEU A 135 -0.64 -4.72 -15.06
C LEU A 135 -0.11 -5.52 -13.86
N ILE A 136 -0.85 -5.57 -12.76
CA ILE A 136 -0.49 -6.32 -11.54
C ILE A 136 -1.10 -7.72 -11.63
N GLU A 137 -0.36 -8.72 -11.16
CA GLU A 137 -0.86 -10.09 -11.16
C GLU A 137 -2.13 -10.23 -10.29
N PRO A 138 -3.17 -10.93 -10.79
CA PRO A 138 -4.33 -11.23 -9.98
C PRO A 138 -3.99 -12.21 -8.87
N VAL A 139 -4.77 -12.17 -7.79
CA VAL A 139 -4.62 -13.04 -6.64
C VAL A 139 -4.60 -14.52 -7.04
N LYS A 140 -3.71 -15.28 -6.41
CA LYS A 140 -3.57 -16.73 -6.56
C LYS A 140 -3.48 -17.36 -5.18
N LYS A 141 -4.04 -18.54 -5.02
CA LYS A 141 -3.86 -19.33 -3.81
C LYS A 141 -2.37 -19.59 -3.56
N GLY A 142 -1.87 -19.24 -2.37
CA GLY A 142 -0.47 -19.46 -2.02
C GLY A 142 0.03 -18.60 -0.87
N GLU A 143 1.32 -18.73 -0.61
CA GLU A 143 2.05 -17.90 0.34
C GLU A 143 2.50 -16.61 -0.32
N TYR A 144 2.25 -15.50 0.36
CA TYR A 144 2.70 -14.18 -0.02
C TYR A 144 3.73 -13.68 0.99
N GLN A 145 4.77 -13.04 0.48
CA GLN A 145 5.79 -12.39 1.29
C GLN A 145 5.43 -10.93 1.51
N ALA A 146 6.02 -10.31 2.54
CA ALA A 146 5.96 -8.87 2.69
C ALA A 146 6.39 -8.18 1.39
N TYR A 147 5.67 -7.10 1.05
CA TYR A 147 5.82 -6.29 -0.17
C TYR A 147 5.38 -6.95 -1.47
N ASP A 148 4.83 -8.17 -1.43
CA ASP A 148 4.10 -8.66 -2.58
C ASP A 148 2.85 -7.80 -2.80
N VAL A 149 2.46 -7.67 -4.07
CA VAL A 149 1.22 -6.99 -4.45
C VAL A 149 0.46 -7.88 -5.40
N PHE A 150 -0.87 -7.78 -5.34
CA PHE A 150 -1.76 -8.46 -6.26
C PHE A 150 -3.06 -7.68 -6.40
N THR A 151 -3.86 -8.05 -7.39
CA THR A 151 -5.20 -7.51 -7.56
C THR A 151 -6.28 -8.52 -7.18
N VAL A 152 -7.36 -8.01 -6.61
CA VAL A 152 -8.58 -8.77 -6.30
C VAL A 152 -9.73 -8.12 -7.04
N VAL A 153 -10.68 -8.91 -7.52
CA VAL A 153 -11.92 -8.41 -8.10
C VAL A 153 -12.90 -8.11 -6.96
N ASP A 154 -13.41 -6.88 -6.90
CA ASP A 154 -14.56 -6.53 -6.05
C ASP A 154 -15.86 -6.80 -6.82
N ASP A 155 -16.41 -8.01 -6.66
CA ASP A 155 -17.66 -8.41 -7.32
C ASP A 155 -18.88 -7.58 -6.87
N LYS A 156 -18.77 -6.83 -5.77
CA LYS A 156 -19.84 -5.99 -5.23
C LYS A 156 -19.72 -4.54 -5.70
N HIS A 157 -18.61 -4.16 -6.32
CA HIS A 157 -18.38 -2.81 -6.82
C HIS A 157 -19.03 -2.63 -8.20
N GLU A 158 -19.84 -1.58 -8.35
CA GLU A 158 -20.34 -1.13 -9.65
C GLU A 158 -19.44 0.02 -10.14
N ASP A 159 -18.87 -0.14 -11.34
CA ASP A 159 -17.99 0.85 -11.98
C ASP A 159 -18.72 2.20 -12.17
N GLN A 160 -18.23 3.26 -11.54
CA GLN A 160 -18.90 4.56 -11.50
C GLN A 160 -18.24 5.62 -12.40
N ALA A 161 -16.94 5.52 -12.62
CA ALA A 161 -16.13 6.52 -13.31
C ALA A 161 -15.20 5.92 -14.39
N GLY A 162 -15.30 4.61 -14.66
CA GLY A 162 -14.45 3.89 -15.60
C GLY A 162 -13.21 3.26 -14.95
N GLU A 163 -13.15 3.22 -13.62
CA GLU A 163 -12.08 2.63 -12.81
C GLU A 163 -12.08 1.10 -12.85
N GLY A 164 -13.18 0.48 -13.29
CA GLY A 164 -13.37 -0.97 -13.26
C GLY A 164 -13.61 -1.49 -11.84
N ASN A 165 -13.31 -2.77 -11.63
CA ASN A 165 -13.63 -3.49 -10.37
C ASN A 165 -12.43 -4.18 -9.74
N LEU A 166 -11.21 -3.86 -10.18
CA LEU A 166 -10.00 -4.36 -9.54
C LEU A 166 -9.69 -3.50 -8.31
N VAL A 167 -9.22 -4.17 -7.26
CA VAL A 167 -8.77 -3.56 -6.03
C VAL A 167 -7.31 -3.92 -5.82
N PHE A 168 -6.52 -2.93 -5.42
CA PHE A 168 -5.11 -3.10 -5.14
C PHE A 168 -4.91 -3.67 -3.74
N VAL A 169 -4.09 -4.71 -3.62
CA VAL A 169 -3.71 -5.30 -2.34
C VAL A 169 -2.19 -5.32 -2.21
N HIS A 170 -1.70 -4.79 -1.10
CA HIS A 170 -0.30 -4.80 -0.71
C HIS A 170 -0.12 -5.62 0.56
N VAL A 171 0.86 -6.52 0.55
CA VAL A 171 1.11 -7.43 1.66
C VAL A 171 2.05 -6.77 2.66
N ASN A 172 1.54 -6.42 3.84
CA ASN A 172 2.30 -5.79 4.90
C ASN A 172 3.22 -6.81 5.61
N GLU A 173 2.66 -7.98 5.91
CA GLU A 173 3.37 -9.08 6.56
C GLU A 173 3.12 -10.40 5.82
N PRO A 174 4.05 -11.38 5.90
CA PRO A 174 3.85 -12.68 5.28
C PRO A 174 2.54 -13.33 5.72
N PHE A 175 1.73 -13.75 4.75
CA PHE A 175 0.45 -14.40 5.00
C PHE A 175 0.12 -15.40 3.89
N THR A 176 -0.89 -16.23 4.13
CA THR A 176 -1.35 -17.23 3.16
C THR A 176 -2.73 -16.84 2.65
N TYR A 177 -2.82 -16.66 1.33
CA TYR A 177 -4.10 -16.51 0.65
C TYR A 177 -4.62 -17.90 0.26
N GLU A 178 -5.79 -18.26 0.78
CA GLU A 178 -6.46 -19.52 0.49
C GLU A 178 -7.64 -19.31 -0.45
N ALA A 179 -8.59 -18.48 -0.02
CA ALA A 179 -9.81 -18.11 -0.72
C ALA A 179 -10.54 -16.95 0.00
N GLN A 180 -9.79 -16.10 0.73
CA GLN A 180 -10.38 -15.00 1.47
C GLN A 180 -11.11 -14.07 0.50
N THR A 181 -12.32 -13.67 0.90
CA THR A 181 -13.10 -12.62 0.25
C THR A 181 -12.45 -11.26 0.47
N LEU A 182 -12.85 -10.26 -0.32
CA LEU A 182 -12.33 -8.91 -0.15
C LEU A 182 -12.63 -8.35 1.25
N GLU A 183 -13.81 -8.63 1.82
CA GLU A 183 -14.20 -8.19 3.17
C GLU A 183 -13.33 -8.85 4.27
N GLU A 184 -12.94 -10.11 4.08
CA GLU A 184 -12.02 -10.80 4.98
C GLU A 184 -10.60 -10.23 4.87
N LEU A 185 -10.16 -9.86 3.66
CA LEU A 185 -8.87 -9.18 3.47
C LEU A 185 -8.88 -7.76 4.06
N GLU A 186 -9.99 -7.02 3.98
CA GLU A 186 -10.12 -5.69 4.62
C GLU A 186 -10.00 -5.75 6.14
N SER A 187 -10.35 -6.90 6.72
CA SER A 187 -10.25 -7.15 8.16
C SER A 187 -8.88 -7.72 8.57
N GLU A 188 -7.98 -8.01 7.62
CA GLU A 188 -6.68 -8.60 7.85
C GLU A 188 -5.60 -7.49 7.99
N GLU A 189 -5.03 -7.35 9.19
CA GLU A 189 -4.02 -6.33 9.50
C GLU A 189 -2.73 -6.51 8.66
N LYS A 190 -2.48 -7.73 8.17
CA LYS A 190 -1.31 -8.08 7.35
C LYS A 190 -1.38 -7.60 5.90
N VAL A 191 -2.49 -7.02 5.47
CA VAL A 191 -2.61 -6.47 4.11
C VAL A 191 -3.16 -5.05 4.14
N THR A 192 -2.74 -4.25 3.17
CA THR A 192 -3.31 -2.93 2.90
C THR A 192 -4.09 -3.01 1.60
N ILE A 193 -5.32 -2.50 1.64
CA ILE A 193 -6.23 -2.49 0.49
C ILE A 193 -6.47 -1.05 0.09
N ILE A 194 -6.40 -0.78 -1.22
CA ILE A 194 -6.66 0.56 -1.78
C ILE A 194 -7.71 0.42 -2.89
N LYS A 195 -8.91 0.90 -2.61
CA LYS A 195 -9.99 1.03 -3.58
C LYS A 195 -9.89 2.38 -4.28
N TYR A 196 -10.50 2.48 -5.47
CA TYR A 196 -10.57 3.75 -6.17
C TYR A 196 -11.23 4.84 -5.31
N ALA A 197 -12.30 4.50 -4.60
CA ALA A 197 -13.02 5.41 -3.70
C ALA A 197 -12.11 6.07 -2.64
N ASP A 198 -11.03 5.42 -2.21
CA ASP A 198 -10.10 5.96 -1.21
C ASP A 198 -9.21 7.09 -1.77
N LEU A 199 -9.11 7.16 -3.11
CA LEU A 199 -8.27 8.09 -3.87
C LEU A 199 -9.02 9.32 -4.35
N VAL A 200 -10.35 9.18 -4.52
CA VAL A 200 -11.23 10.28 -4.89
C VAL A 200 -11.55 11.08 -3.64
N LYS A 201 -10.71 12.08 -3.34
CA LYS A 201 -10.93 13.01 -2.22
C LYS A 201 -12.38 13.54 -2.27
N GLU A 202 -13.14 13.36 -1.19
CA GLU A 202 -14.31 14.23 -0.94
C GLU A 202 -13.79 15.66 -0.80
N ASP A 203 -14.25 16.54 -1.70
CA ASP A 203 -14.07 18.00 -1.58
C ASP A 203 -14.91 18.58 -0.41
#